data_AF-A0A2P5LPC2-F1
#
_entry.id   AF-A0A2P5LPC2-F1
#
_cell.length_a   1.000
_cell.length_b   1.000
_cell.length_c   1.000
_cell.angle_alpha   90.00
_cell.angle_beta   90.00
_cell.angle_gamma   90.00
#
_symmetry.space_group_name_H-M   'P 1'
#
loop_
_entity.id
_entity.type
_entity.pdbx_description
1 polymer ?
#
loop_
_entity_poly.entity_id
_entity_poly.type
_entity_poly.pdbx_seq_one_letter_code
_entity_poly.pdbx_strand_id
1 'polypeptide(L)'
;MLTYFFLHGDWTHLIVNALALAAFGTPVERRFGSARYLLFLAACAFAGALLFLALHPYEIAPVVGASGAISGTMGAIVRFAFTPGARLADKRRRPGTPYDEESHSTSLSQLHLNRQAMFFLLAWLAVNVLLGAFPQAVGVSDAIAWEAHVGGFLFGLLFFSFFDRAGRHALSSQ
;
A
#
# COMPACT_ATOMS: atom_id res chain seq x y z
N MET A 1 -25.20 11.71 -15.20
CA MET A 1 -24.42 11.36 -13.99
C MET A 1 -23.81 9.97 -14.10
N LEU A 2 -24.58 8.90 -14.35
CA LEU A 2 -24.03 7.55 -14.57
C LEU A 2 -23.15 7.47 -15.84
N THR A 3 -23.60 8.04 -16.96
CA THR A 3 -22.81 8.13 -18.20
C THR A 3 -21.60 9.07 -18.12
N TYR A 4 -21.68 10.12 -17.30
CA TYR A 4 -20.57 11.06 -17.06
C TYR A 4 -19.46 10.42 -16.22
N PHE A 5 -19.82 9.56 -15.25
CA PHE A 5 -18.89 8.78 -14.44
C PHE A 5 -18.02 7.82 -15.27
N PHE A 6 -18.58 7.22 -16.33
CA PHE A 6 -17.85 6.34 -17.25
C PHE A 6 -17.04 7.08 -18.33
N LEU A 7 -17.37 8.34 -18.61
CA LEU A 7 -16.68 9.17 -19.62
C LEU A 7 -15.51 9.99 -19.02
N HIS A 8 -15.56 10.33 -17.73
CA HIS A 8 -14.53 11.12 -17.04
C HIS A 8 -13.73 10.35 -15.99
N GLY A 9 -14.10 9.12 -15.65
CA GLY A 9 -13.21 8.25 -14.88
C GLY A 9 -12.01 7.92 -15.76
N ASP A 10 -10.89 8.63 -15.58
CA ASP A 10 -9.67 8.41 -16.37
C ASP A 10 -9.33 6.92 -16.38
N TRP A 11 -9.51 6.28 -17.55
CA TRP A 11 -9.22 4.86 -17.75
C TRP A 11 -7.76 4.56 -17.39
N THR A 12 -6.87 5.54 -17.56
CA THR A 12 -5.48 5.46 -17.12
C THR A 12 -5.40 5.31 -15.61
N HIS A 13 -6.12 6.14 -14.84
CA HIS A 13 -6.19 6.02 -13.37
C HIS A 13 -6.75 4.65 -12.94
N LEU A 14 -7.81 4.16 -13.58
CA LEU A 14 -8.38 2.84 -13.25
C LEU A 14 -7.40 1.70 -13.56
N ILE A 15 -6.76 1.71 -14.73
CA ILE A 15 -5.79 0.70 -15.14
C ILE A 15 -4.57 0.71 -14.22
N VAL A 16 -4.02 1.90 -13.92
CA VAL A 16 -2.89 2.04 -13.01
C VAL A 16 -3.24 1.54 -11.62
N ASN A 17 -4.44 1.87 -11.10
CA ASN A 17 -4.91 1.36 -9.81
C ASN A 17 -5.08 -0.16 -9.81
N ALA A 18 -5.64 -0.74 -10.87
CA ALA A 18 -5.81 -2.19 -10.97
C ALA A 18 -4.46 -2.93 -11.05
N LEU A 19 -3.52 -2.42 -11.86
CA LEU A 19 -2.16 -2.96 -11.97
C LEU A 19 -1.40 -2.84 -10.64
N ALA A 20 -1.50 -1.69 -9.96
CA ALA A 20 -0.90 -1.47 -8.66
C ALA A 20 -1.50 -2.40 -7.60
N LEU A 21 -2.82 -2.54 -7.55
CA LEU A 21 -3.49 -3.46 -6.63
C LEU A 21 -3.08 -4.92 -6.91
N ALA A 22 -2.96 -5.32 -8.18
CA ALA A 22 -2.48 -6.66 -8.53
C ALA A 22 -1.04 -6.89 -8.08
N ALA A 23 -0.15 -5.91 -8.29
CA ALA A 23 1.27 -6.01 -7.96
C ALA A 23 1.54 -5.98 -6.44
N PHE A 24 0.90 -5.05 -5.71
CA PHE A 24 1.19 -4.78 -4.30
C PHE A 24 0.15 -5.36 -3.35
N GLY A 25 -1.11 -5.47 -3.79
CA GLY A 25 -2.19 -6.06 -3.00
C GLY A 25 -2.04 -7.57 -2.84
N THR A 26 -1.70 -8.29 -3.91
CA THR A 26 -1.60 -9.77 -3.88
C THR A 26 -0.63 -10.29 -2.81
N PRO A 27 0.61 -9.78 -2.67
CA PRO A 27 1.50 -10.23 -1.61
C PRO A 27 0.99 -9.92 -0.20
N VAL A 28 0.33 -8.76 -0.01
CA VAL A 28 -0.24 -8.36 1.28
C VAL A 28 -1.45 -9.22 1.64
N GLU A 29 -2.34 -9.49 0.68
CA GLU A 29 -3.48 -10.39 0.89
C GLU A 29 -3.00 -11.78 1.30
N ARG A 30 -2.01 -12.32 0.60
CA ARG A 30 -1.45 -13.64 0.93
C ARG A 30 -0.87 -13.68 2.33
N ARG A 31 -0.28 -12.58 2.81
CA ARG A 31 0.27 -12.48 4.16
C ARG A 31 -0.79 -12.27 5.25
N PHE A 32 -1.83 -11.49 4.98
CA PHE A 32 -2.86 -11.15 5.97
C PHE A 32 -4.03 -12.14 5.98
N GLY A 33 -4.28 -12.83 4.88
CA GLY A 33 -5.53 -13.52 4.60
C GLY A 33 -6.64 -12.56 4.19
N SER A 34 -7.59 -13.01 3.37
CA SER A 34 -8.57 -12.15 2.68
C SER A 34 -9.40 -11.27 3.62
N ALA A 35 -9.90 -11.80 4.75
CA ALA A 35 -10.73 -11.01 5.67
C ALA A 35 -9.96 -9.83 6.31
N ARG A 36 -8.72 -10.08 6.77
CA ARG A 36 -7.86 -9.03 7.36
C ARG A 36 -7.39 -8.05 6.29
N TYR A 37 -7.14 -8.54 5.08
CA TYR A 37 -6.78 -7.70 3.94
C TYR A 37 -7.89 -6.72 3.57
N LEU A 38 -9.15 -7.15 3.53
CA LEU A 38 -10.28 -6.24 3.27
C LEU A 38 -10.43 -5.16 4.36
N LEU A 39 -10.32 -5.55 5.63
CA LEU A 39 -10.31 -4.59 6.74
C LEU A 39 -9.13 -3.62 6.67
N PHE A 40 -7.96 -4.13 6.29
CA PHE A 40 -6.75 -3.33 6.10
C PHE A 40 -6.93 -2.31 4.97
N LEU A 41 -7.47 -2.71 3.81
CA LEU A 41 -7.75 -1.79 2.70
C LEU A 41 -8.73 -0.69 3.12
N ALA A 42 -9.81 -1.04 3.83
CA ALA A 42 -10.77 -0.07 4.33
C ALA A 42 -10.14 0.91 5.32
N ALA A 43 -9.27 0.43 6.22
CA ALA A 43 -8.57 1.28 7.18
C ALA A 43 -7.54 2.21 6.49
N CYS A 44 -6.84 1.73 5.46
CA CYS A 44 -5.94 2.56 4.66
C CYS A 44 -6.70 3.64 3.89
N ALA A 45 -7.83 3.30 3.25
CA ALA A 45 -8.71 4.26 2.59
C ALA A 45 -9.19 5.34 3.56
N PHE A 46 -9.63 4.92 4.75
CA PHE A 46 -10.09 5.83 5.79
C PHE A 46 -8.98 6.75 6.30
N ALA A 47 -7.79 6.23 6.56
CA ALA A 47 -6.64 7.03 6.99
C ALA A 47 -6.21 8.05 5.93
N GLY A 48 -6.23 7.66 4.65
CA GLY A 48 -5.98 8.57 3.53
C GLY A 48 -7.03 9.68 3.45
N ALA A 49 -8.31 9.33 3.54
CA ALA A 49 -9.41 10.30 3.54
C ALA A 49 -9.32 11.27 4.72
N LEU A 50 -8.97 10.78 5.91
CA LEU A 50 -8.81 11.60 7.11
C LEU A 50 -7.65 12.60 6.96
N LEU A 51 -6.51 12.17 6.43
CA LEU A 51 -5.38 13.06 6.20
C LEU A 51 -5.70 14.13 5.15
N PHE A 52 -6.39 13.75 4.07
CA PHE A 52 -6.86 14.70 3.07
C PHE A 52 -7.81 15.73 3.67
N LEU A 53 -8.82 15.29 4.43
CA LEU A 53 -9.79 16.18 5.08
C LEU A 53 -9.12 17.13 6.09
N ALA A 54 -8.11 16.65 6.81
CA ALA A 54 -7.37 17.48 7.78
C ALA A 54 -6.59 18.61 7.10
N LEU A 55 -6.13 18.41 5.87
CA LEU A 55 -5.35 19.40 5.11
C LEU A 55 -6.23 20.27 4.20
N HIS A 56 -7.36 19.72 3.73
CA HIS A 56 -8.30 20.36 2.81
C HIS A 56 -9.75 20.30 3.34
N PRO A 57 -10.05 20.95 4.48
CA PRO A 57 -11.34 20.79 5.17
C PRO A 57 -12.56 21.31 4.39
N TYR A 58 -12.34 22.07 3.32
CA TYR A 58 -13.39 22.69 2.51
C TYR A 58 -13.55 22.09 1.11
N GLU A 59 -12.72 21.11 0.74
CA GLU A 59 -12.80 20.47 -0.59
C GLU A 59 -13.68 19.22 -0.57
N ILE A 60 -14.66 19.16 -1.48
CA ILE A 60 -15.52 17.98 -1.68
C ILE A 60 -14.96 17.19 -2.87
N ALA A 61 -13.87 16.45 -2.64
CA ALA A 61 -13.22 15.61 -3.66
C ALA A 61 -13.73 14.15 -3.59
N PRO A 62 -14.36 13.58 -4.64
CA PRO A 62 -15.08 12.30 -4.54
C PRO A 62 -14.24 11.00 -4.58
N VAL A 63 -12.91 11.04 -4.78
CA VAL A 63 -12.16 9.86 -5.29
C VAL A 63 -11.05 9.35 -4.35
N VAL A 64 -11.02 9.85 -3.11
CA VAL A 64 -9.88 9.71 -2.19
C VAL A 64 -9.64 8.28 -1.66
N GLY A 65 -10.62 7.37 -1.79
CA GLY A 65 -10.60 6.07 -1.09
C GLY A 65 -9.70 4.98 -1.71
N ALA A 66 -9.80 4.74 -3.01
CA ALA A 66 -9.21 3.53 -3.63
C ALA A 66 -7.68 3.61 -3.75
N SER A 67 -7.14 4.73 -4.19
CA SER A 67 -5.69 4.92 -4.33
C SER A 67 -4.98 5.09 -2.99
N GLY A 68 -5.66 5.64 -1.98
CA GLY A 68 -5.20 5.61 -0.58
C GLY A 68 -5.06 4.18 -0.05
N ALA A 69 -6.04 3.31 -0.34
CA ALA A 69 -5.96 1.89 0.02
C ALA A 69 -4.77 1.18 -0.65
N ILE A 70 -4.59 1.40 -1.95
CA ILE A 70 -3.47 0.84 -2.73
C ILE A 70 -2.12 1.33 -2.17
N SER A 71 -2.01 2.63 -1.86
CA SER A 71 -0.82 3.22 -1.23
C SER A 71 -0.51 2.55 0.12
N GLY A 72 -1.54 2.19 0.88
CA GLY A 72 -1.40 1.38 2.09
C GLY A 72 -0.79 0.00 1.85
N THR A 73 -1.15 -0.68 0.76
CA THR A 73 -0.52 -1.97 0.41
C THR A 73 0.98 -1.81 0.10
N MET A 74 1.36 -0.71 -0.55
CA MET A 74 2.77 -0.38 -0.81
C MET A 74 3.53 -0.12 0.49
N GLY A 75 2.96 0.64 1.43
CA GLY A 75 3.54 0.88 2.75
C GLY A 75 3.70 -0.42 3.57
N ALA A 76 2.70 -1.31 3.53
CA ALA A 76 2.78 -2.62 4.17
C ALA A 76 3.87 -3.52 3.56
N ILE A 77 4.07 -3.50 2.24
CA ILE A 77 5.09 -4.31 1.56
C ILE A 77 6.51 -3.98 2.02
N VAL A 78 6.79 -2.71 2.34
CA VAL A 78 8.10 -2.29 2.86
C VAL A 78 8.51 -3.09 4.10
N ARG A 79 7.53 -3.57 4.89
CA ARG A 79 7.74 -4.29 6.14
C ARG A 79 8.25 -5.72 5.96
N PHE A 80 8.13 -6.32 4.79
CA PHE A 80 8.50 -7.73 4.60
C PHE A 80 9.15 -8.06 3.25
N ALA A 81 8.95 -7.25 2.21
CA ALA A 81 9.48 -7.54 0.89
C ALA A 81 10.99 -7.32 0.77
N PHE A 82 11.56 -6.44 1.60
CA PHE A 82 12.99 -6.12 1.60
C PHE A 82 13.78 -6.82 2.71
N THR A 83 13.16 -7.75 3.45
CA THR A 83 13.86 -8.47 4.51
C THR A 83 14.92 -9.42 3.91
N PRO A 84 16.18 -9.38 4.36
CA PRO A 84 17.23 -10.30 3.88
C PRO A 84 16.81 -11.76 4.10
N GLY A 85 16.72 -12.55 3.03
CA GLY A 85 16.26 -13.94 3.07
C GLY A 85 14.94 -14.20 2.34
N ALA A 86 14.20 -13.16 1.96
CA ALA A 86 13.05 -13.26 1.05
C ALA A 86 13.52 -13.55 -0.40
N ARG A 87 14.18 -14.68 -0.61
CA ARG A 87 14.48 -15.17 -1.96
C ARG A 87 13.17 -15.67 -2.55
N LEU A 88 12.64 -14.93 -3.54
CA LEU A 88 11.49 -15.34 -4.36
C LEU A 88 11.70 -16.70 -5.10
N ALA A 89 12.87 -17.31 -4.97
CA ALA A 89 13.27 -18.53 -5.64
C ALA A 89 14.13 -19.41 -4.72
N ASP A 90 13.62 -19.79 -3.54
CA ASP A 90 14.17 -20.98 -2.90
C ASP A 90 13.65 -22.22 -3.64
N LYS A 91 14.55 -22.88 -4.37
CA LYS A 91 14.29 -24.17 -5.06
C LYS A 91 14.02 -25.31 -4.07
N ARG A 92 14.18 -25.10 -2.75
CA ARG A 92 13.76 -26.06 -1.69
C ARG A 92 12.32 -25.88 -1.22
N ARG A 93 11.53 -24.98 -1.81
CA ARG A 93 10.15 -24.77 -1.40
C ARG A 93 9.29 -26.00 -1.65
N ARG A 94 8.82 -26.64 -0.57
CA ARG A 94 7.81 -27.70 -0.64
C ARG A 94 6.49 -27.11 -1.18
N PRO A 95 5.86 -27.71 -2.20
CA PRO A 95 4.52 -27.31 -2.62
C PRO A 95 3.56 -27.42 -1.43
N GLY A 96 2.95 -26.31 -1.01
CA GLY A 96 1.94 -26.29 0.05
C GLY A 96 2.33 -25.64 1.38
N THR A 97 3.57 -25.17 1.57
CA THR A 97 3.90 -24.37 2.76
C THR A 97 3.23 -22.98 2.70
N PRO A 98 2.49 -22.57 3.75
CA PRO A 98 1.97 -21.21 3.87
C PRO A 98 3.10 -20.19 3.70
N TYR A 99 2.79 -18.97 3.23
CA TYR A 99 3.77 -17.90 3.03
C TYR A 99 4.35 -17.36 4.36
N ASP A 100 4.03 -18.04 5.47
CA ASP A 100 3.81 -17.46 6.79
C ASP A 100 4.95 -17.83 7.76
N GLU A 101 5.72 -18.90 7.48
CA GLU A 101 6.67 -19.47 8.46
C GLU A 101 8.11 -18.93 8.39
N GLU A 102 8.60 -18.49 7.22
CA GLU A 102 10.02 -18.05 7.07
C GLU A 102 10.19 -16.54 6.86
N SER A 103 9.12 -15.79 6.59
CA SER A 103 9.22 -14.36 6.24
C SER A 103 9.23 -13.46 7.48
N HIS A 104 10.44 -13.23 8.01
CA HIS A 104 10.69 -12.20 9.03
C HIS A 104 10.19 -10.82 8.55
N SER A 105 9.36 -10.16 9.37
CA SER A 105 9.03 -8.75 9.16
C SER A 105 10.13 -7.86 9.72
N THR A 106 10.52 -6.83 9.00
CA THR A 106 11.48 -5.82 9.46
C THR A 106 10.82 -4.88 10.45
N SER A 107 11.46 -4.62 11.60
CA SER A 107 10.98 -3.64 12.59
C SER A 107 11.04 -2.21 12.06
N LEU A 108 10.19 -1.30 12.57
CA LEU A 108 10.15 0.10 12.10
C LEU A 108 11.50 0.78 12.34
N SER A 109 12.11 0.49 13.49
CA SER A 109 13.42 0.99 13.85
C SER A 109 14.54 0.45 12.97
N GLN A 110 14.35 -0.65 12.24
CA GLN A 110 15.39 -1.23 11.39
C GLN A 110 15.24 -0.83 9.91
N LEU A 111 14.11 -0.23 9.52
CA LEU A 111 13.86 0.16 8.13
C LEU A 111 14.91 1.14 7.60
N HIS A 112 15.38 2.08 8.43
CA HIS A 112 16.37 3.07 8.03
C HIS A 112 17.74 2.47 7.68
N LEU A 113 18.04 1.27 8.19
CA LEU A 113 19.26 0.55 7.89
C LEU A 113 19.16 -0.24 6.56
N ASN A 114 17.95 -0.45 6.06
CA ASN A 114 17.72 -1.19 4.83
C ASN A 114 17.72 -0.25 3.62
N ARG A 115 18.82 -0.24 2.88
CA ARG A 115 19.01 0.61 1.70
C ARG A 115 17.92 0.43 0.63
N GLN A 116 17.43 -0.79 0.43
CA GLN A 116 16.39 -1.07 -0.56
C GLN A 116 15.03 -0.52 -0.11
N ALA A 117 14.67 -0.75 1.16
CA ALA A 117 13.45 -0.19 1.75
C ALA A 117 13.47 1.34 1.72
N MET A 118 14.60 1.96 2.09
CA MET A 118 14.76 3.41 2.04
C MET A 118 14.69 3.97 0.62
N PHE A 119 15.30 3.29 -0.35
CA PHE A 119 15.19 3.69 -1.75
C PHE A 119 13.72 3.65 -2.21
N PHE A 120 13.00 2.57 -1.91
CA PHE A 120 11.58 2.45 -2.26
C PHE A 120 10.75 3.55 -1.60
N LEU A 121 10.93 3.79 -0.30
CA LEU A 121 10.23 4.83 0.46
C LEU A 121 10.45 6.22 -0.15
N LEU A 122 11.70 6.57 -0.41
CA LEU A 122 12.07 7.87 -0.95
C LEU A 122 11.61 8.04 -2.40
N ALA A 123 11.79 7.02 -3.24
CA ALA A 123 11.32 7.05 -4.63
C ALA A 123 9.80 7.15 -4.70
N TRP A 124 9.08 6.37 -3.90
CA TRP A 124 7.63 6.41 -3.83
C TRP A 124 7.12 7.78 -3.39
N LEU A 125 7.72 8.38 -2.36
CA LEU A 125 7.35 9.72 -1.88
C LEU A 125 7.67 10.78 -2.94
N ALA A 126 8.85 10.74 -3.56
CA ALA A 126 9.25 11.68 -4.60
C ALA A 126 8.31 11.63 -5.81
N VAL A 127 7.93 10.43 -6.27
CA VAL A 127 6.96 10.27 -7.35
C VAL A 127 5.59 10.81 -6.95
N ASN A 128 5.08 10.51 -5.75
CA ASN A 128 3.77 11.01 -5.32
C ASN A 128 3.73 12.54 -5.20
N VAL A 129 4.78 13.15 -4.65
CA VAL A 129 4.90 14.62 -4.56
C VAL A 129 5.03 15.23 -5.95
N LEU A 130 5.83 14.64 -6.85
CA LEU A 130 5.99 15.14 -8.22
C LEU A 130 4.66 15.11 -8.98
N LEU A 131 3.93 13.99 -8.91
CA LEU A 131 2.64 13.82 -9.57
C LEU A 131 1.56 14.73 -8.97
N GLY A 132 1.57 14.93 -7.65
CA GLY A 132 0.61 15.82 -6.96
C GLY A 132 0.88 17.30 -7.19
N ALA A 133 2.15 17.72 -7.16
CA ALA A 133 2.54 19.12 -7.34
C ALA A 133 2.59 19.55 -8.81
N PHE A 134 2.80 18.61 -9.74
CA PHE A 134 2.94 18.89 -11.18
C PHE A 134 2.11 17.93 -12.05
N PRO A 135 0.78 17.84 -11.88
CA PRO A 135 -0.06 16.90 -12.64
C PRO A 135 0.02 17.13 -14.16
N GLN A 136 0.20 18.38 -14.58
CA GLN A 136 0.33 18.75 -15.99
C GLN A 136 1.66 18.28 -16.62
N ALA A 137 2.71 18.05 -15.83
CA ALA A 137 4.01 17.59 -16.33
C ALA A 137 3.98 16.12 -16.80
N VAL A 138 2.97 15.36 -16.37
CA VAL A 138 2.79 13.94 -16.68
C VAL A 138 1.53 13.68 -17.51
N GLY A 139 0.87 14.73 -18.00
CA GLY A 139 -0.33 14.62 -18.83
C GLY A 139 -1.57 14.16 -18.06
N VAL A 140 -1.60 14.31 -16.73
CA VAL A 140 -2.77 14.02 -15.91
C VAL A 140 -3.58 15.32 -15.75
N SER A 141 -4.83 15.30 -16.20
CA SER A 141 -5.72 16.48 -16.19
C SER A 141 -6.26 16.80 -14.80
N ASP A 142 -6.44 15.77 -13.96
CA ASP A 142 -7.10 15.88 -12.67
C ASP A 142 -6.08 16.00 -11.53
N ALA A 143 -6.40 16.82 -10.53
CA ALA A 143 -5.56 16.94 -9.35
C ALA A 143 -5.51 15.60 -8.59
N ILE A 144 -4.30 15.06 -8.42
CA ILE A 144 -4.08 13.83 -7.65
C ILE A 144 -4.00 14.21 -6.17
N ALA A 145 -4.90 13.65 -5.35
CA ALA A 145 -4.92 13.82 -3.89
C ALA A 145 -3.75 13.07 -3.22
N TRP A 146 -2.53 13.56 -3.45
CA TRP A 146 -1.28 12.93 -2.99
C TRP A 146 -1.23 12.83 -1.46
N GLU A 147 -1.89 13.73 -0.72
CA GLU A 147 -2.01 13.68 0.73
C GLU A 147 -2.73 12.41 1.18
N ALA A 148 -3.75 11.97 0.45
CA ALA A 148 -4.45 10.75 0.76
C ALA A 148 -3.62 9.50 0.51
N HIS A 149 -2.78 9.53 -0.53
CA HIS A 149 -1.81 8.46 -0.78
C HIS A 149 -0.83 8.37 0.38
N VAL A 150 -0.32 9.51 0.86
CA VAL A 150 0.57 9.58 2.03
C VAL A 150 -0.12 9.02 3.27
N GLY A 151 -1.38 9.39 3.52
CA GLY A 151 -2.13 8.91 4.69
C GLY A 151 -2.33 7.41 4.68
N GLY A 152 -2.77 6.86 3.54
CA GLY A 152 -2.91 5.42 3.35
C GLY A 152 -1.58 4.67 3.48
N PHE A 153 -0.51 5.18 2.85
CA PHE A 153 0.82 4.60 2.90
C PHE A 153 1.38 4.54 4.32
N LEU A 154 1.30 5.65 5.05
CA LEU A 154 1.76 5.73 6.44
C LEU A 154 0.97 4.77 7.33
N PHE A 155 -0.35 4.68 7.15
CA PHE A 155 -1.15 3.70 7.88
C PHE A 155 -0.66 2.27 7.59
N GLY A 156 -0.48 1.94 6.31
CA GLY A 156 0.00 0.62 5.89
C GLY A 156 1.37 0.27 6.47
N LEU A 157 2.29 1.23 6.48
CA LEU A 157 3.63 1.08 7.03
C LEU A 157 3.62 0.89 8.56
N LEU A 158 2.87 1.72 9.28
CA LEU A 158 2.88 1.78 10.74
C LEU A 158 2.04 0.67 11.38
N PHE A 159 0.87 0.36 10.80
CA PHE A 159 -0.10 -0.57 11.40
C PHE A 159 -0.03 -1.99 10.84
N PHE A 160 0.89 -2.28 9.90
CA PHE A 160 1.12 -3.60 9.33
C PHE A 160 1.05 -4.75 10.36
N SER A 161 1.74 -4.60 11.49
CA SER A 161 1.90 -5.67 12.49
C SER A 161 0.58 -6.10 13.16
N PHE A 162 -0.46 -5.26 13.15
CA PHE A 162 -1.79 -5.63 13.68
C PHE A 162 -2.53 -6.63 12.76
N PHE A 163 -2.29 -6.50 11.46
CA PHE A 163 -2.95 -7.31 10.43
C PHE A 163 -2.17 -8.58 10.09
N ASP A 164 -0.86 -8.59 10.35
CA ASP A 164 0.03 -9.72 10.06
C ASP A 164 -0.41 -11.02 10.77
N ARG A 165 -0.50 -12.14 10.03
CA ARG A 165 -0.81 -13.46 10.61
C ARG A 165 0.44 -14.10 11.22
N ALA A 166 1.61 -13.86 10.64
CA ALA A 166 2.86 -14.55 11.00
C ALA A 166 3.27 -14.30 12.47
N GLY A 167 3.01 -13.11 13.01
CA GLY A 167 3.32 -12.78 14.41
C GLY A 167 2.51 -13.55 15.47
N ARG A 168 1.42 -14.24 15.09
CA ARG A 168 0.54 -14.95 16.04
C ARG A 168 0.83 -16.45 16.18
N HIS A 169 1.47 -17.07 15.19
CA HIS A 169 1.83 -18.50 15.27
C HIS A 169 3.02 -18.78 16.19
N ALA A 170 3.85 -17.78 16.49
CA ALA A 170 4.97 -17.91 17.42
C ALA A 170 4.56 -18.01 18.90
N LEU A 171 3.29 -17.74 19.24
CA LEU A 171 2.78 -17.73 20.62
C LEU A 171 1.89 -18.94 20.96
N SER A 172 1.53 -19.77 19.98
CA SER A 172 0.69 -20.96 20.18
C SER A 172 1.48 -22.27 20.26
N SER A 173 2.81 -22.18 20.30
CA SER A 173 3.74 -23.33 20.34
C SER A 173 4.52 -23.42 21.65
N GLN A 174 4.03 -22.81 22.73
CA GLN A 174 4.51 -23.00 24.10
C GLN A 174 3.46 -23.66 24.98
#